data_AF-A0A9D6KYD6-F1
#
_entry.id   AF-A0A9D6KYD6-F1
#
_cell.length_a   1.000
_cell.length_b   1.000
_cell.length_c   1.000
_cell.angle_alpha   90.00
_cell.angle_beta   90.00
_cell.angle_gamma   90.00
#
_symmetry.space_group_name_H-M   'P 1'
#
loop_
_entity.id
_entity.type
_entity.pdbx_description
1 polymer ?
#
loop_
_entity_poly.entity_id
_entity_poly.type
_entity_poly.pdbx_seq_one_letter_code
_entity_poly.pdbx_strand_id
1 'polypeptide(L)'
;MQQIATASALILAGASLGWIVLFSFVVSPVAFKQFDAGRAERMVKHVMNAGHGVLGLIALASGLAALMSGAVAGAAVAGVAAAFAFLCKFALAPRDDKPISGHRVVKTARIVASGLTAFIAPVIIAAIVLTMLHI
;
A
#
# COMPACT_ATOMS: atom_id res chain seq x y z
N MET A 1 -11.91 -21.26 -16.63
CA MET A 1 -11.34 -19.88 -16.59
C MET A 1 -11.72 -19.12 -15.32
N GLN A 2 -13.00 -19.08 -14.95
CA GLN A 2 -13.46 -18.34 -13.76
C GLN A 2 -12.73 -18.72 -12.46
N GLN A 3 -12.60 -20.00 -12.12
CA GLN A 3 -11.90 -20.45 -10.91
C GLN A 3 -10.43 -20.03 -10.86
N ILE A 4 -9.74 -20.06 -12.00
CA ILE A 4 -8.34 -19.61 -12.11
C ILE A 4 -8.25 -18.10 -11.90
N ALA A 5 -9.19 -17.35 -12.46
CA ALA A 5 -9.27 -15.90 -12.29
C ALA A 5 -9.53 -15.51 -10.82
N THR A 6 -10.49 -16.18 -10.14
CA THR A 6 -10.76 -15.99 -8.72
C THR A 6 -9.51 -16.32 -7.88
N ALA A 7 -8.87 -17.47 -8.12
CA ALA A 7 -7.66 -17.85 -7.38
C ALA A 7 -6.52 -16.83 -7.59
N SER A 8 -6.33 -16.36 -8.82
CA SER A 8 -5.32 -15.35 -9.16
C SER A 8 -5.60 -14.03 -8.45
N ALA A 9 -6.87 -13.59 -8.42
CA ALA A 9 -7.28 -12.40 -7.69
C ALA A 9 -6.97 -12.51 -6.19
N LEU A 10 -7.32 -13.65 -5.57
CA LEU A 10 -7.08 -13.86 -4.14
C LEU A 10 -5.58 -13.91 -3.80
N ILE A 11 -4.77 -14.57 -4.63
CA ILE A 11 -3.31 -14.63 -4.44
C ILE A 11 -2.69 -13.23 -4.52
N LEU A 12 -3.09 -12.44 -5.53
CA LEU A 12 -2.55 -11.08 -5.73
C LEU A 12 -3.03 -10.11 -4.65
N ALA A 13 -4.29 -10.18 -4.25
CA ALA A 13 -4.80 -9.41 -3.12
C ALA A 13 -4.11 -9.80 -1.81
N GLY A 14 -3.90 -11.10 -1.58
CA GLY A 14 -3.15 -11.61 -0.44
C GLY A 14 -1.69 -11.13 -0.43
N ALA A 15 -1.03 -11.12 -1.59
CA ALA A 15 0.32 -10.58 -1.73
C ALA A 15 0.36 -9.07 -1.43
N SER A 16 -0.62 -8.30 -1.92
CA SER A 16 -0.77 -6.88 -1.59
C SER A 16 -0.95 -6.65 -0.09
N LEU A 17 -1.78 -7.47 0.56
CA LEU A 17 -2.00 -7.41 2.00
C LEU A 17 -0.73 -7.75 2.79
N GLY A 18 -0.03 -8.82 2.40
CA GLY A 18 1.25 -9.21 3.00
C GLY A 18 2.29 -8.10 2.89
N TRP A 19 2.37 -7.41 1.74
CA TRP A 19 3.23 -6.25 1.56
C TRP A 19 2.89 -5.11 2.53
N ILE A 20 1.61 -4.75 2.65
CA ILE A 20 1.15 -3.70 3.56
C ILE A 20 1.52 -4.05 5.01
N VAL A 21 1.27 -5.30 5.42
CA VAL A 21 1.57 -5.76 6.79
C VAL A 21 3.07 -5.69 7.07
N LEU A 22 3.89 -6.21 6.15
CA LEU A 22 5.34 -6.22 6.29
C LEU A 22 5.89 -4.79 6.35
N PHE A 23 5.43 -3.88 5.49
CA PHE A 23 5.90 -2.50 5.51
C PHE A 23 5.45 -1.74 6.77
N SER A 24 4.15 -1.74 7.07
CA SER A 24 3.55 -0.89 8.10
C SER A 24 3.79 -1.38 9.52
N PHE A 25 3.82 -2.70 9.75
CA PHE A 25 3.92 -3.28 11.10
C PHE A 25 5.27 -3.91 11.40
N VAL A 26 6.10 -4.19 10.39
CA VAL A 26 7.44 -4.79 10.60
C VAL A 26 8.53 -3.80 10.23
N VAL A 27 8.67 -3.45 8.94
CA VAL A 27 9.80 -2.66 8.44
C VAL A 27 9.84 -1.27 9.07
N SER A 28 8.72 -0.51 9.05
CA SER A 28 8.69 0.84 9.63
C SER A 28 8.97 0.83 11.14
N PRO A 29 8.27 0.01 11.97
CA PRO A 29 8.56 -0.03 13.41
C PRO A 29 9.99 -0.49 13.74
N VAL A 30 10.52 -1.50 13.05
CA VAL A 30 11.89 -1.97 13.26
C VAL A 30 12.91 -0.90 12.87
N ALA A 31 12.68 -0.16 11.77
CA ALA A 31 13.54 0.94 11.36
C ALA A 31 13.66 2.01 12.46
N PHE A 32 12.54 2.38 13.08
CA PHE A 32 12.52 3.39 14.14
C PHE A 32 13.03 2.88 15.49
N LYS A 33 13.10 1.56 15.69
CA LYS A 33 13.75 0.96 16.86
C LYS A 33 15.28 0.86 16.70
N GLN A 34 15.75 0.59 15.48
CA GLN A 34 17.15 0.26 15.22
C GLN A 34 18.00 1.46 14.79
N PHE A 35 17.42 2.42 14.07
CA PHE A 35 18.16 3.55 13.51
C PHE A 35 17.80 4.87 14.19
N ASP A 36 18.73 5.83 14.13
CA ASP A 36 18.41 7.23 14.45
C ASP A 36 17.21 7.69 13.64
N ALA A 37 16.34 8.46 14.27
CA ALA A 37 15.05 8.79 13.69
C ALA A 37 15.13 9.46 12.31
N GLY A 38 16.18 10.24 12.04
CA GLY A 38 16.40 10.83 10.71
C GLY A 38 16.82 9.82 9.64
N ARG A 39 17.56 8.78 10.02
CA ARG A 39 17.98 7.70 9.12
C ARG A 39 16.84 6.72 8.86
N ALA A 40 16.11 6.34 9.92
CA ALA A 40 14.88 5.54 9.82
C ALA A 40 13.87 6.16 8.86
N GLU A 41 13.59 7.45 9.02
CA GLU A 41 12.64 8.18 8.17
C GLU A 41 13.05 8.17 6.70
N ARG A 42 14.33 8.41 6.39
CA ARG A 42 14.83 8.34 5.00
C ARG A 42 14.65 6.95 4.42
N MET A 43 15.01 5.91 5.17
CA MET A 43 14.85 4.53 4.72
C MET A 43 13.38 4.21 4.40
N VAL A 44 12.46 4.51 5.32
CA VAL A 44 11.02 4.29 5.13
C VAL A 44 10.50 5.04 3.90
N LYS A 45 10.93 6.30 3.68
CA LYS A 45 10.54 7.07 2.49
C LYS A 45 11.04 6.45 1.18
N HIS A 46 12.26 5.95 1.14
CA HIS A 46 12.80 5.30 -0.06
C HIS A 46 12.09 3.99 -0.34
N VAL A 47 11.87 3.16 0.68
CA VAL A 47 11.11 1.90 0.57
C VAL A 47 9.69 2.19 0.10
N MET A 48 9.06 3.23 0.63
CA MET A 48 7.72 3.64 0.24
C MET A 48 7.65 4.07 -1.23
N ASN A 49 8.58 4.94 -1.67
CA ASN A 49 8.63 5.43 -3.03
C ASN A 49 8.88 4.30 -4.06
N ALA A 50 9.74 3.34 -3.70
CA ALA A 50 9.99 2.16 -4.53
C ALA A 50 8.83 1.16 -4.51
N GLY A 51 8.25 0.93 -3.32
CA GLY A 51 7.29 -0.15 -3.07
C GLY A 51 5.86 0.16 -3.48
N HIS A 52 5.39 1.39 -3.35
CA HIS A 52 3.97 1.72 -3.56
C HIS A 52 3.53 1.62 -5.02
N GLY A 53 4.45 1.84 -5.96
CA GLY A 53 4.17 1.58 -7.38
C GLY A 53 3.93 0.09 -7.64
N VAL A 54 4.74 -0.78 -7.02
CA VAL A 54 4.58 -2.23 -7.14
C VAL A 54 3.30 -2.71 -6.44
N LEU A 55 3.03 -2.21 -5.22
CA LEU A 55 1.78 -2.49 -4.51
C LEU A 55 0.55 -2.11 -5.34
N GLY A 56 0.57 -0.91 -5.95
CA GLY A 56 -0.51 -0.46 -6.83
C GLY A 56 -0.71 -1.38 -8.04
N LEU A 57 0.38 -1.85 -8.66
CA LEU A 57 0.29 -2.79 -9.78
C LEU A 57 -0.27 -4.16 -9.37
N ILE A 58 0.14 -4.70 -8.22
CA ILE A 58 -0.37 -5.99 -7.72
C ILE A 58 -1.87 -5.87 -7.40
N ALA A 59 -2.28 -4.79 -6.72
CA ALA A 59 -3.68 -4.54 -6.42
C ALA A 59 -4.53 -4.34 -7.69
N LEU A 60 -3.98 -3.67 -8.72
CA LEU A 60 -4.65 -3.50 -10.00
C LEU A 60 -4.77 -4.81 -10.78
N ALA A 61 -3.71 -5.61 -10.82
CA ALA A 61 -3.75 -6.95 -11.42
C ALA A 61 -4.75 -7.86 -10.70
N SER A 62 -4.84 -7.76 -9.37
CA SER A 62 -5.87 -8.43 -8.58
C SER A 62 -7.28 -7.99 -8.99
N GLY A 63 -7.51 -6.70 -9.19
CA GLY A 63 -8.81 -6.18 -9.64
C GLY A 63 -9.18 -6.66 -11.04
N LEU A 64 -8.23 -6.69 -11.97
CA LEU A 64 -8.45 -7.25 -13.31
C LEU A 64 -8.79 -8.74 -13.26
N ALA A 65 -8.08 -9.51 -12.44
CA ALA A 65 -8.40 -10.93 -12.24
C ALA A 65 -9.80 -11.12 -11.62
N ALA A 66 -10.21 -10.26 -10.69
CA ALA A 66 -11.56 -10.27 -10.12
C ALA A 66 -12.65 -9.90 -11.16
N LEU A 67 -12.38 -8.96 -12.07
CA LEU A 67 -13.30 -8.68 -13.20
C LEU A 67 -13.46 -9.91 -14.09
N MET A 68 -12.36 -10.58 -14.41
CA MET A 68 -12.36 -11.79 -15.23
C MET A 68 -13.08 -12.97 -14.55
N SER A 69 -13.20 -12.97 -13.22
CA SER A 69 -14.00 -13.95 -12.48
C SER A 69 -15.48 -13.56 -12.32
N GLY A 70 -15.88 -12.36 -12.74
CA GLY A 70 -17.23 -11.82 -12.61
C GLY A 70 -17.53 -11.12 -11.28
N ALA A 71 -16.52 -10.93 -10.40
CA ALA A 71 -16.67 -10.25 -9.11
C ALA A 71 -16.42 -8.74 -9.28
N VAL A 72 -17.43 -8.02 -9.75
CA VAL A 72 -17.33 -6.60 -10.15
C VAL A 72 -17.09 -5.69 -8.95
N ALA A 73 -17.75 -5.94 -7.82
CA ALA A 73 -17.53 -5.18 -6.59
C ALA A 73 -16.13 -5.45 -6.02
N GLY A 74 -15.69 -6.72 -5.99
CA GLY A 74 -14.32 -7.07 -5.61
C GLY A 74 -13.28 -6.36 -6.46
N ALA A 75 -13.50 -6.31 -7.77
CA ALA A 75 -12.65 -5.57 -8.69
C ALA A 75 -12.63 -4.06 -8.47
N ALA A 76 -13.80 -3.44 -8.27
CA ALA A 76 -13.91 -2.01 -8.04
C ALA A 76 -13.16 -1.61 -6.77
N VAL A 77 -13.32 -2.36 -5.68
CA VAL A 77 -12.63 -2.10 -4.41
C VAL A 77 -11.12 -2.33 -4.53
N ALA A 78 -10.68 -3.37 -5.24
CA ALA A 78 -9.27 -3.57 -5.55
C ALA A 78 -8.68 -2.42 -6.40
N GLY A 79 -9.46 -1.88 -7.35
CA GLY A 79 -9.10 -0.70 -8.14
C GLY A 79 -8.94 0.56 -7.28
N VAL A 80 -9.82 0.78 -6.30
CA VAL A 80 -9.69 1.88 -5.33
C VAL A 80 -8.42 1.70 -4.49
N ALA A 81 -8.14 0.49 -4.01
CA ALA A 81 -6.92 0.21 -3.27
C ALA A 81 -5.65 0.45 -4.10
N ALA A 82 -5.66 0.06 -5.38
CA ALA A 82 -4.57 0.32 -6.31
C ALA A 82 -4.35 1.82 -6.52
N ALA A 83 -5.42 2.59 -6.78
CA ALA A 83 -5.35 4.03 -6.90
C ALA A 83 -4.78 4.68 -5.63
N PHE A 84 -5.23 4.26 -4.46
CA PHE A 84 -4.73 4.77 -3.19
C PHE A 84 -3.24 4.43 -2.98
N ALA A 85 -2.81 3.22 -3.34
CA ALA A 85 -1.40 2.84 -3.29
C ALA A 85 -0.54 3.71 -4.22
N PHE A 86 -0.98 3.99 -5.45
CA PHE A 86 -0.27 4.91 -6.34
C PHE A 86 -0.24 6.34 -5.81
N LEU A 87 -1.35 6.84 -5.26
CA LEU A 87 -1.41 8.18 -4.66
C LEU A 87 -0.50 8.30 -3.45
N CYS A 88 -0.37 7.25 -2.63
CA CYS A 88 0.57 7.23 -1.51
C CYS A 88 2.02 7.40 -1.95
N LYS A 89 2.39 6.94 -3.16
CA LYS A 89 3.70 7.24 -3.73
C LYS A 89 3.90 8.75 -3.88
N PHE A 90 2.92 9.48 -4.43
CA PHE A 90 3.05 10.92 -4.67
C PHE A 90 2.85 11.78 -3.42
N ALA A 91 1.94 11.39 -2.52
CA ALA A 91 1.65 12.11 -1.29
C ALA A 91 2.78 11.99 -0.27
N LEU A 92 3.55 10.89 -0.32
CA LEU A 92 4.53 10.55 0.71
C LEU A 92 5.98 10.45 0.18
N ALA A 93 6.19 10.51 -1.14
CA ALA A 93 7.53 10.57 -1.73
C ALA A 93 8.31 11.78 -1.19
N PRO A 94 9.66 11.68 -1.08
CA PRO A 94 10.49 12.81 -0.68
C PRO A 94 10.24 13.98 -1.62
N ARG A 95 9.82 15.12 -1.06
CA ARG A 95 9.94 16.41 -1.74
C ARG A 95 11.38 16.89 -1.55
N ASP A 96 12.05 17.23 -2.65
CA ASP A 96 13.39 17.85 -2.65
C ASP A 96 13.35 19.32 -2.21
N ASP A 97 12.21 19.79 -1.70
CA ASP A 97 12.02 21.15 -1.22
C ASP A 97 13.08 21.47 -0.16
N LYS A 98 13.96 22.42 -0.49
CA LYS A 98 14.90 22.98 0.48
C LYS A 98 14.09 23.45 1.69
N PRO A 99 14.50 23.09 2.92
CA PRO A 99 13.82 23.61 4.11
C PRO A 99 13.83 25.15 4.04
N ILE A 100 12.67 25.77 4.22
CA ILE A 100 12.58 27.23 4.42
C ILE A 100 13.52 27.54 5.58
N SER A 101 14.53 28.38 5.32
CA SER A 101 15.59 28.65 6.28
C SER A 101 15.00 29.12 7.61
N GLY A 102 15.42 28.50 8.71
CA GLY A 102 15.05 28.91 10.07
C GLY A 102 13.94 28.12 10.76
N HIS A 103 13.16 27.27 10.07
CA HIS A 103 12.15 26.42 10.72
C HIS A 103 12.62 24.97 10.88
N ARG A 104 12.73 24.51 12.12
CA ARG A 104 12.91 23.10 12.46
C ARG A 104 11.58 22.39 12.18
N VAL A 105 11.44 21.74 11.03
CA VAL A 105 10.23 20.99 10.67
C VAL A 105 10.03 19.89 11.72
N VAL A 106 9.01 20.04 12.57
CA VAL A 106 8.71 19.08 13.63
C VAL A 106 8.22 17.80 12.96
N LYS A 107 9.01 16.73 13.08
CA LYS A 107 8.89 15.47 12.33
C LYS A 107 7.75 14.57 12.82
N THR A 108 6.52 15.09 12.87
CA THR A 108 5.31 14.29 13.13
C THR A 108 4.96 13.38 11.93
N ALA A 109 5.60 13.59 10.77
CA ALA A 109 5.48 12.78 9.56
C ALA A 109 5.89 11.30 9.72
N ARG A 110 6.55 10.91 10.83
CA ARG A 110 7.08 9.55 11.06
C ARG A 110 6.02 8.44 11.16
N ILE A 111 4.84 8.75 11.69
CA ILE A 111 3.74 7.78 11.88
C ILE A 111 2.75 7.83 10.72
N VAL A 112 2.60 9.01 10.11
CA VAL A 112 1.58 9.28 9.09
C VAL A 112 1.80 8.42 7.84
N ALA A 113 3.05 8.25 7.40
CA ALA A 113 3.35 7.46 6.21
C ALA A 113 3.02 5.96 6.37
N SER A 114 3.50 5.33 7.44
CA SER A 114 3.20 3.90 7.69
C SER A 114 1.73 3.68 8.09
N GLY A 115 1.12 4.64 8.79
CA GLY A 115 -0.30 4.62 9.11
C GLY A 115 -1.17 4.72 7.86
N LEU A 116 -0.84 5.61 6.93
CA LEU A 116 -1.61 5.77 5.69
C LEU A 116 -1.56 4.51 4.81
N THR A 117 -0.40 3.86 4.70
CA THR A 117 -0.32 2.54 4.04
C THR A 117 -1.14 1.48 4.77
N ALA A 118 -1.18 1.51 6.11
CA ALA A 118 -1.97 0.56 6.90
C ALA A 118 -3.49 0.72 6.66
N PHE A 119 -3.97 1.92 6.34
CA PHE A 119 -5.38 2.15 5.97
C PHE A 119 -5.78 1.48 4.64
N ILE A 120 -4.83 1.07 3.81
CA ILE A 120 -5.11 0.29 2.58
C ILE A 120 -5.49 -1.15 2.92
N ALA A 121 -5.00 -1.69 4.04
CA ALA A 121 -5.25 -3.08 4.45
C ALA A 121 -6.75 -3.42 4.54
N PRO A 122 -7.62 -2.67 5.26
CA PRO A 122 -9.05 -2.97 5.31
C PRO A 122 -9.73 -2.88 3.94
N VAL A 123 -9.26 -2.02 3.03
CA VAL A 123 -9.78 -1.92 1.66
C VAL A 123 -9.45 -3.19 0.86
N ILE A 124 -8.21 -3.68 0.95
CA ILE A 124 -7.80 -4.94 0.32
C ILE A 124 -8.55 -6.14 0.93
N ILE A 125 -8.77 -6.16 2.25
CA ILE A 125 -9.58 -7.20 2.90
C ILE A 125 -11.00 -7.19 2.36
N ALA A 126 -11.62 -6.00 2.24
CA ALA A 126 -12.95 -5.87 1.66
C ALA A 126 -12.98 -6.38 0.21
N ALA A 127 -11.97 -6.06 -0.60
CA ALA A 127 -11.85 -6.58 -1.96
C ALA A 127 -11.78 -8.12 -1.98
N ILE A 128 -10.96 -8.73 -1.11
CA ILE A 128 -10.86 -10.19 -0.97
C ILE A 128 -12.22 -10.80 -0.66
N VAL A 129 -12.91 -10.26 0.35
CA VAL A 129 -14.22 -10.77 0.78
C VAL A 129 -15.24 -10.68 -0.36
N LEU A 130 -15.32 -9.53 -1.04
CA LEU A 130 -16.24 -9.33 -2.16
C LEU A 130 -15.91 -10.27 -3.33
N THR A 131 -14.63 -10.49 -3.63
CA THR A 131 -14.20 -11.48 -4.62
C THR A 131 -14.58 -12.90 -4.23
N MET A 132 -14.46 -13.28 -2.96
CA MET A 132 -14.89 -14.61 -2.48
C MET A 132 -16.40 -14.79 -2.58
N LEU A 133 -17.17 -13.73 -2.29
CA LEU A 133 -18.63 -13.72 -2.41
C LEU A 133 -19.13 -13.63 -3.86
N HIS A 134 -18.22 -13.46 -4.84
CA HIS A 134 -18.55 -13.28 -6.26
C HIS A 134 -19.49 -12.09 -6.51
N ILE A 135 -19.24 -10.98 -5.81
CA ILE A 135 -19.94 -9.71 -5.98
C ILE A 135 -19.02 -8.75 -6.72
#